data_AF-A0A9X2MLD9-F1
#
_entry.id   AF-A0A9X2MLD9-F1
#
_cell.length_a   1.000
_cell.length_b   1.000
_cell.length_c   1.000
_cell.angle_alpha   90.00
_cell.angle_beta   90.00
_cell.angle_gamma   90.00
#
_symmetry.space_group_name_H-M   'P 1'
#
loop_
_entity.id
_entity.type
_entity.pdbx_description
1 polymer ?
#
loop_
_entity_poly.entity_id
_entity_poly.type
_entity_poly.pdbx_seq_one_letter_code
_entity_poly.pdbx_strand_id
1 'polypeptide(L)' 'MIQPMTAKELEYVADSMSNEDLLMKQCAAVVAVSTTPAIRECCSQMIQMHQQHYDSLMHAIQHHQQIAPTQPQ' A
#
# COMPACT_ATOMS: atom_id res chain seq x y z
N MET A 1 -15.96 -3.78 18.22
CA MET A 1 -16.30 -2.34 18.06
C MET A 1 -15.23 -1.77 17.14
N ILE A 2 -15.58 -1.31 15.94
CA ILE A 2 -14.60 -0.80 14.97
C ILE A 2 -14.48 0.70 15.25
N GLN A 3 -13.34 1.12 15.80
CA GLN A 3 -13.10 2.52 16.13
C GLN A 3 -12.87 3.29 14.82
N PRO A 4 -13.49 4.46 14.62
CA PRO A 4 -13.10 5.34 13.54
C PRO A 4 -11.62 5.73 13.67
N MET A 5 -10.90 5.76 12.55
CA MET A 5 -9.54 6.19 12.37
C MET A 5 -9.55 7.70 12.46
N THR A 6 -8.58 8.22 13.20
CA THR A 6 -8.31 9.65 13.26
C THR A 6 -7.78 10.16 11.92
N ALA A 7 -7.88 11.47 11.70
CA ALA A 7 -7.31 12.12 10.52
C ALA A 7 -5.80 11.81 10.36
N LYS A 8 -5.06 11.72 11.46
CA LYS A 8 -3.62 11.37 11.47
C LYS A 8 -3.38 9.93 11.01
N GLU A 9 -4.23 8.99 11.41
CA GLU A 9 -4.12 7.60 10.96
C GLU A 9 -4.47 7.46 9.48
N LEU A 10 -5.46 8.22 8.99
CA LEU A 10 -5.79 8.27 7.56
C LEU A 10 -4.63 8.83 6.72
N GLU A 11 -4.01 9.92 7.18
CA GLU A 11 -2.83 10.52 6.54
C GLU A 11 -1.65 9.53 6.52
N TYR A 12 -1.38 8.86 7.65
CA TYR A 12 -0.35 7.83 7.74
C TYR A 12 -0.60 6.64 6.79
N VAL A 13 -1.85 6.21 6.62
CA VAL A 13 -2.19 5.13 5.67
C VAL A 13 -1.97 5.60 4.23
N ALA A 14 -2.33 6.84 3.89
CA ALA A 14 -2.07 7.41 2.56
C ALA A 14 -0.56 7.53 2.26
N ASP A 15 0.23 7.96 3.23
CA ASP A 15 1.70 7.99 3.13
C ASP A 15 2.26 6.57 2.95
N SER A 16 1.77 5.61 3.72
CA SER A 16 2.18 4.20 3.62
C SER A 16 1.88 3.63 2.22
N MET A 17 0.71 3.92 1.65
CA MET A 17 0.37 3.51 0.29
C MET A 17 1.30 4.12 -0.76
N SER A 18 1.70 5.37 -0.59
CA SER A 18 2.68 6.03 -1.47
C SER A 18 4.05 5.36 -1.38
N ASN A 19 4.43 4.89 -0.19
CA ASN A 19 5.66 4.11 0.01
C ASN A 19 5.61 2.74 -0.67
N GLU A 20 4.48 2.02 -0.56
CA GLU A 20 4.32 0.72 -1.24
C GLU A 20 4.42 0.86 -2.77
N ASP A 21 3.80 1.90 -3.36
CA ASP A 21 3.92 2.21 -4.79
C ASP A 21 5.36 2.52 -5.22
N LEU A 22 6.09 3.30 -4.41
CA LEU A 22 7.51 3.58 -4.66
C LEU A 22 8.35 2.30 -4.64
N LEU A 23 8.15 1.43 -3.65
CA LEU A 23 8.88 0.18 -3.50
C LEU A 23 8.60 -0.79 -4.67
N MET A 24 7.34 -0.87 -5.13
CA MET A 24 7.00 -1.63 -6.34
C MET A 24 7.75 -1.12 -7.57
N LYS A 25 7.80 0.20 -7.78
CA LYS A 25 8.53 0.80 -8.91
C LYS A 25 10.03 0.53 -8.86
N GLN A 26 10.64 0.59 -7.67
CA GLN A 26 12.05 0.26 -7.49
C GLN A 26 12.33 -1.21 -7.79
N CYS A 27 11.51 -2.12 -7.27
CA CYS A 27 11.63 -3.54 -7.58
C CYS A 27 11.47 -3.81 -9.08
N ALA A 28 10.49 -3.17 -9.73
CA ALA A 28 10.28 -3.30 -11.18
C ALA A 28 11.48 -2.79 -11.99
N ALA A 29 12.08 -1.67 -11.58
CA ALA A 29 13.30 -1.16 -12.19
C ALA A 29 14.47 -2.15 -12.06
N VAL A 30 14.65 -2.76 -10.88
CA VAL A 30 15.67 -3.79 -10.65
C VAL A 30 15.42 -5.04 -11.50
N VAL A 31 14.17 -5.52 -11.59
CA VAL A 31 13.80 -6.67 -12.44
C VAL A 31 14.13 -6.41 -13.92
N ALA A 32 13.97 -5.18 -14.38
CA ALA A 32 14.22 -4.78 -15.76
C ALA A 32 15.71 -4.70 -16.12
N VAL A 33 16.57 -4.31 -15.17
CA VAL A 33 18.01 -4.09 -15.45
C VAL A 33 18.92 -5.19 -14.94
N SER A 34 18.48 -5.98 -13.96
CA SER A 34 19.29 -7.03 -13.35
C SER A 34 19.44 -8.25 -14.28
N THR A 35 20.65 -8.79 -14.37
CA THR A 35 20.94 -10.03 -15.09
C THR A 35 21.02 -11.25 -14.16
N THR A 36 21.05 -11.03 -12.84
CA THR A 36 21.13 -12.10 -11.83
C THR A 36 19.75 -12.69 -11.57
N PRO A 37 19.49 -13.98 -11.90
CA PRO A 37 18.16 -14.58 -11.79
C PRO A 37 17.57 -14.50 -10.38
N ALA A 38 18.37 -14.81 -9.35
CA ALA A 38 17.92 -14.78 -7.95
C ALA A 38 17.46 -13.37 -7.51
N ILE A 39 18.09 -12.30 -8.03
CA ILE A 39 17.67 -10.92 -7.73
C ILE A 39 16.33 -10.62 -8.41
N ARG A 40 16.16 -11.03 -9.68
CA ARG A 40 14.90 -10.83 -10.42
C ARG A 40 13.74 -11.56 -9.74
N GLU A 41 13.97 -12.79 -9.30
CA GLU A 41 12.96 -13.59 -8.58
C GLU A 41 12.59 -12.94 -7.24
N CYS A 42 13.58 -12.53 -6.45
CA CYS A 42 13.35 -11.83 -5.19
C CYS A 42 12.53 -10.54 -5.38
N CYS A 43 12.96 -9.66 -6.31
CA CYS A 43 12.22 -8.43 -6.58
C CYS A 43 10.82 -8.68 -7.15
N SER A 44 10.62 -9.75 -7.93
CA SER A 44 9.28 -10.13 -8.42
C SER A 44 8.36 -10.57 -7.28
N GLN A 45 8.87 -11.31 -6.29
CA GLN A 45 8.12 -11.67 -5.08
C GLN A 45 7.81 -10.44 -4.22
N MET A 46 8.77 -9.52 -4.08
CA MET A 46 8.56 -8.27 -3.35
C MET A 46 7.47 -7.41 -3.98
N ILE A 47 7.40 -7.31 -5.32
CA ILE A 47 6.31 -6.59 -6.00
C ILE A 47 4.94 -7.16 -5.60
N GLN A 48 4.80 -8.49 -5.59
CA GLN A 48 3.55 -9.13 -5.19
C GLN A 48 3.19 -8.85 -3.72
N MET A 49 4.19 -8.88 -2.83
CA MET A 49 4.01 -8.54 -1.41
C MET A 49 3.55 -7.08 -1.22
N HIS A 50 4.23 -6.13 -1.86
CA HIS A 50 3.88 -4.71 -1.79
C HIS A 50 2.49 -4.43 -2.36
N GLN A 51 2.09 -5.12 -3.44
CA GLN A 51 0.73 -5.04 -3.97
C GLN A 51 -0.31 -5.52 -2.95
N GLN A 52 -0.07 -6.63 -2.27
CA GLN A 52 -0.97 -7.14 -1.23
C GLN A 52 -1.09 -6.16 -0.05
N HIS A 53 0.01 -5.51 0.35
CA HIS A 53 -0.01 -4.48 1.39
C HIS A 53 -0.81 -3.25 0.94
N TYR A 54 -0.55 -2.77 -0.28
CA TYR A 54 -1.28 -1.64 -0.86
C TYR A 54 -2.80 -1.91 -0.90
N ASP A 55 -3.21 -3.08 -1.36
CA ASP A 55 -4.61 -3.49 -1.41
C ASP A 55 -5.22 -3.56 -0.02
N SER A 56 -4.47 -4.05 0.98
CA SER A 56 -4.92 -4.10 2.38
C SER A 56 -5.14 -2.70 2.97
N LEU A 57 -4.23 -1.77 2.70
CA LEU A 57 -4.34 -0.36 3.12
C LEU A 57 -5.51 0.34 2.42
N MET A 58 -5.70 0.08 1.12
CA MET A 58 -6.83 0.60 0.35
C MET A 58 -8.17 0.11 0.92
N HIS A 59 -8.29 -1.19 1.23
CA HIS A 59 -9.49 -1.74 1.86
C HIS A 59 -9.75 -1.11 3.24
N ALA A 60 -8.71 -0.84 4.03
CA ALA A 60 -8.84 -0.18 5.31
C ALA A 60 -9.43 1.23 5.18
N ILE A 61 -9.00 2.02 4.19
CA ILE A 61 -9.56 3.35 3.90
C ILE A 61 -11.01 3.24 3.40
N GLN A 62 -11.30 2.34 2.47
CA GLN A 62 -12.64 2.17 1.91
C GLN A 62 -13.67 1.77 2.96
N HIS A 63 -13.31 0.83 3.84
CA HIS A 63 -14.13 0.45 4.98
C HIS A 63 -14.32 1.62 5.95
N HIS A 64 -13.34 2.52 6.07
CA HIS A 64 -13.46 3.77 6.81
C HIS A 64 -14.47 4.75 6.23
N GLN A 65 -14.43 4.96 4.91
CA GLN A 65 -15.35 5.86 4.21
C GLN A 65 -16.82 5.43 4.36
N GLN A 66 -17.08 4.13 4.50
CA GLN A 66 -18.42 3.60 4.72
C GLN A 66 -18.95 3.81 6.15
N ILE A 67 -18.06 3.99 7.14
CA ILE A 67 -18.42 4.18 8.56
C ILE A 67 -18.41 5.66 8.95
N ALA A 68 -17.67 6.50 8.22
CA ALA A 68 -17.68 7.93 8.43
C ALA A 68 -19.10 8.49 8.13
N PRO A 69 -19.79 9.09 9.12
CA PRO A 69 -21.08 9.70 8.87
C PRO A 69 -20.89 10.82 7.83
N THR A 70 -21.67 10.77 6.75
CA THR A 70 -21.74 11.84 5.78
C THR A 70 -22.27 13.11 6.45
N GLN A 71 -21.36 13.97 6.90
CA GLN A 71 -21.56 15.42 7.10
C GLN A 71 -22.45 15.88 8.29
N PRO A 72 -22.52 17.21 8.59
CA PRO A 72 -22.20 17.82 9.88
C PRO A 72 -23.40 18.04 10.82
N GLN A 73 -23.13 18.32 12.10
CA GLN A 73 -23.95 19.20 12.93
C GLN A 73 -23.15 20.44 13.31
#